data_AF-A0A8T4REK1-F1
#
_entry.id   AF-A0A8T4REK1-F1
#
_cell.length_a   1.000
_cell.length_b   1.000
_cell.length_c   1.000
_cell.angle_alpha   90.00
_cell.angle_beta   90.00
_cell.angle_gamma   90.00
#
_symmetry.space_group_name_H-M   'P 1'
#
loop_
_entity.id
_entity.type
_entity.pdbx_description
1 polymer ?
#
loop_
_entity_poly.entity_id
_entity_poly.type
_entity_poly.pdbx_seq_one_letter_code
_entity_poly.pdbx_strand_id
1 'polypeptide(L)'
;LLDGQLRYSIAEDFSIGDFISRIIPFAQRDVVDMFMQGVDLDYQTTQESSTKEAMEDYTDFLLSSVKELKNLTNKRKKNLRNNILKSNKKLLNNLRDFLERYRKDRFQDPITRNTSILPKDELANMAESLVNLTSFKRRVSFTKETVGGPIDVAIITKGDGFIWIKRKHYFDPIYNHHYFRKYYHGVIEGGEKNEKE
;
A
#
# COMPACT_ATOMS: atom_id res chain seq x y z
N LEU A 1 7.51 30.14 -0.33
CA LEU A 1 8.46 30.46 -1.41
C LEU A 1 9.82 30.69 -0.77
N LEU A 2 10.82 29.88 -1.11
CA LEU A 2 12.24 30.22 -0.96
C LEU A 2 12.74 30.26 -2.41
N ASP A 3 13.30 31.38 -2.83
CA ASP A 3 13.82 31.62 -4.19
C ASP A 3 12.84 31.44 -5.36
N GLY A 4 11.58 31.87 -5.21
CA GLY A 4 10.66 31.96 -6.36
C GLY A 4 10.18 30.62 -6.93
N GLN A 5 10.54 29.49 -6.33
CA GLN A 5 10.06 28.15 -6.72
C GLN A 5 9.23 27.50 -5.61
N LEU A 6 8.22 26.72 -6.00
CA LEU A 6 7.35 25.97 -5.10
C LEU A 6 8.19 24.83 -4.47
N ARG A 7 8.51 24.92 -3.17
CA ARG A 7 9.33 23.92 -2.45
C ARG A 7 8.61 22.58 -2.23
N TYR A 8 7.29 22.59 -2.35
CA TYR A 8 6.41 21.43 -2.19
C TYR A 8 5.27 21.55 -3.20
N SER A 9 4.95 20.47 -3.90
CA SER A 9 3.71 20.31 -4.66
C SER A 9 2.78 19.38 -3.90
N ILE A 10 1.48 19.64 -3.98
CA ILE A 10 0.47 18.68 -3.53
C ILE A 10 0.56 17.50 -4.50
N ALA A 11 0.99 16.34 -3.99
CA ALA A 11 1.05 15.12 -4.78
C ALA A 11 -0.34 14.49 -4.92
N GLU A 12 -1.07 14.42 -3.81
CA GLU A 12 -2.43 13.86 -3.73
C GLU A 12 -3.23 14.68 -2.70
N ASP A 13 -4.48 15.01 -3.04
CA ASP A 13 -5.44 15.68 -2.15
C ASP A 13 -6.61 14.72 -1.91
N PHE A 14 -6.98 14.54 -0.64
CA PHE A 14 -8.04 13.63 -0.23
C PHE A 14 -8.96 14.30 0.76
N SER A 15 -10.26 14.24 0.48
CA SER A 15 -11.29 14.71 1.39
C SER A 15 -11.97 13.55 2.12
N ILE A 16 -12.21 13.73 3.41
CA ILE A 16 -12.98 12.77 4.21
C ILE A 16 -14.46 12.92 3.83
N GLY A 17 -15.00 11.94 3.12
CA GLY A 17 -16.39 11.93 2.66
C GLY A 17 -16.57 11.41 1.23
N ASP A 18 -15.52 11.45 0.41
CA ASP A 18 -15.55 10.98 -0.97
C ASP A 18 -15.57 9.45 -1.08
N PHE A 19 -15.14 8.74 -0.03
CA PHE A 19 -15.01 7.29 0.00
C PHE A 19 -15.52 6.74 1.33
N ILE A 20 -16.07 5.51 1.30
CA ILE A 20 -16.56 4.81 2.50
C ILE A 20 -15.39 4.50 3.45
N SER A 21 -14.25 4.10 2.90
CA SER A 21 -13.00 3.86 3.62
C SER A 21 -11.82 3.94 2.66
N ARG A 22 -10.62 4.17 3.20
CA ARG A 22 -9.37 4.19 2.43
C ARG A 22 -8.18 3.92 3.32
N ILE A 23 -7.18 3.24 2.78
CA ILE A 23 -5.87 3.03 3.40
C ILE A 23 -4.84 3.74 2.53
N ILE A 24 -4.10 4.67 3.12
CA ILE A 24 -3.14 5.50 2.39
C ILE A 24 -1.77 5.35 3.06
N PRO A 25 -0.83 4.60 2.45
CA PRO A 25 0.53 4.56 2.95
C PRO A 25 1.25 5.87 2.61
N PHE A 26 1.75 6.57 3.62
CA PHE A 26 2.53 7.80 3.44
C PHE A 26 4.03 7.51 3.22
N ALA A 27 4.56 6.54 3.97
CA ALA A 27 5.94 6.06 3.82
C ALA A 27 6.00 4.92 2.79
N GLN A 28 7.11 4.17 2.77
CA GLN A 28 7.36 3.03 1.89
C GLN A 28 6.08 2.24 1.52
N ARG A 29 5.61 2.43 0.29
CA ARG A 29 4.27 1.99 -0.15
C ARG A 29 4.24 0.55 -0.65
N ASP A 30 5.37 -0.01 -1.08
CA ASP A 30 5.44 -1.29 -1.78
C ASP A 30 4.80 -2.45 -1.02
N VAL A 31 5.01 -2.53 0.30
CA VAL A 31 4.47 -3.61 1.13
C VAL A 31 2.98 -3.48 1.35
N VAL A 32 2.52 -2.25 1.59
CA VAL A 32 1.10 -1.95 1.79
C VAL A 32 0.36 -2.16 0.47
N ASP A 33 0.91 -1.66 -0.63
CA ASP A 33 0.35 -1.84 -1.97
C ASP A 33 0.28 -3.31 -2.35
N MET A 34 1.34 -4.09 -2.08
CA MET A 34 1.33 -5.54 -2.31
C MET A 34 0.25 -6.24 -1.49
N PHE A 35 0.10 -5.88 -0.21
CA PHE A 35 -0.96 -6.42 0.64
C PHE A 35 -2.36 -6.08 0.09
N MET A 36 -2.57 -4.83 -0.32
CA MET A 36 -3.84 -4.34 -0.86
C MET A 36 -4.18 -4.95 -2.23
N GLN A 37 -3.17 -5.10 -3.10
CA GLN A 37 -3.34 -5.57 -4.48
C GLN A 37 -3.25 -7.08 -4.63
N GLY A 38 -2.67 -7.77 -3.63
CA GLY A 38 -2.43 -9.22 -3.65
C GLY A 38 -1.21 -9.64 -4.48
N VAL A 39 -0.45 -8.71 -5.04
CA VAL A 39 0.71 -8.99 -5.89
C VAL A 39 1.75 -7.88 -5.76
N ASP A 40 3.03 -8.25 -5.86
CA ASP A 40 4.14 -7.29 -5.90
C ASP A 40 4.20 -6.59 -7.28
N LEU A 41 4.38 -5.27 -7.29
CA LEU A 41 4.32 -4.45 -8.51
C LEU A 41 5.49 -4.74 -9.47
N ASP A 42 6.69 -4.99 -8.92
CA ASP A 42 7.86 -5.30 -9.73
C ASP A 42 7.67 -6.68 -10.36
N TYR A 43 7.21 -7.66 -9.58
CA TYR A 43 6.84 -8.98 -10.11
C TYR A 43 5.80 -8.89 -11.23
N GLN A 44 4.73 -8.11 -11.04
CA GLN A 44 3.71 -7.92 -12.06
C GLN A 44 4.30 -7.30 -13.34
N THR A 45 5.13 -6.26 -13.20
CA THR A 45 5.76 -5.59 -14.34
C THR A 45 6.70 -6.52 -15.12
N THR A 46 7.47 -7.35 -14.39
CA THR A 46 8.31 -8.39 -14.99
C THR A 46 7.46 -9.43 -15.70
N GLN A 47 6.39 -9.92 -15.08
CA GLN A 47 5.50 -10.92 -15.68
C GLN A 47 4.85 -10.39 -16.97
N GLU A 48 4.37 -9.13 -16.98
CA GLU A 48 3.81 -8.49 -18.18
C GLU A 48 4.86 -8.39 -19.30
N SER A 49 6.08 -8.00 -18.96
CA SER A 49 7.19 -7.86 -19.92
C SER A 49 7.63 -9.20 -20.51
N SER A 50 7.84 -10.22 -19.66
CA SER A 50 8.23 -11.56 -20.10
C SER A 50 7.13 -12.22 -20.94
N THR A 51 5.85 -11.99 -20.62
CA THR A 51 4.74 -12.51 -21.43
C THR A 51 4.73 -11.87 -22.81
N LYS A 52 4.99 -10.56 -22.89
CA LYS A 52 5.11 -9.85 -24.17
C LYS A 52 6.25 -10.40 -25.02
N GLU A 53 7.44 -10.55 -24.43
CA GLU A 53 8.62 -11.10 -25.11
C GLU A 53 8.35 -12.52 -25.64
N ALA A 54 7.80 -13.40 -24.81
CA ALA A 54 7.45 -14.76 -25.21
C ALA A 54 6.45 -14.80 -26.39
N MET A 55 5.50 -13.86 -26.45
CA MET A 55 4.57 -13.75 -27.58
C MET A 55 5.25 -13.23 -28.86
N GLU A 56 6.22 -12.34 -28.75
CA GLU A 56 7.02 -11.86 -29.88
C GLU A 56 7.90 -12.97 -30.43
N ASP A 57 8.61 -13.70 -29.56
CA ASP A 57 9.42 -14.86 -29.93
C ASP A 57 8.58 -15.97 -30.58
N TYR A 58 7.43 -16.27 -30.01
CA TYR A 58 6.50 -17.24 -30.59
C TYR A 58 6.01 -16.80 -31.98
N THR A 59 5.77 -15.50 -32.17
CA THR A 59 5.40 -14.94 -33.48
C THR A 59 6.52 -15.15 -34.50
N ASP A 60 7.76 -14.87 -34.13
CA ASP A 60 8.91 -15.03 -35.02
C ASP A 60 9.21 -16.51 -35.32
N PHE A 61 9.03 -17.39 -34.33
CA PHE A 61 9.09 -18.84 -34.52
C PHE A 61 8.01 -19.35 -35.48
N LEU A 62 6.75 -18.92 -35.33
CA LEU A 62 5.67 -19.30 -36.23
C LEU A 62 5.94 -18.85 -37.67
N LEU A 63 6.37 -17.59 -37.85
CA LEU A 63 6.63 -17.03 -39.18
C LEU A 63 7.80 -17.72 -39.89
N SER A 64 8.77 -18.25 -39.15
CA SER A 64 9.91 -18.99 -39.70
C SER A 64 9.61 -20.47 -39.96
N SER A 65 8.69 -21.08 -39.21
CA SER A 65 8.38 -22.51 -39.27
C SER A 65 7.38 -22.91 -40.35
N VAL A 66 6.48 -22.01 -40.77
CA VAL A 66 5.45 -22.34 -41.77
C VAL A 66 6.03 -22.29 -43.19
N LYS A 67 6.04 -23.44 -43.88
CA LYS A 67 6.60 -23.59 -45.23
C LYS A 67 5.91 -22.68 -46.26
N GLU A 68 4.59 -22.51 -46.22
CA GLU A 68 3.88 -21.62 -47.16
C GLU A 68 4.29 -20.15 -47.00
N LEU A 69 4.73 -19.75 -45.80
CA LEU A 69 5.20 -18.38 -45.55
C LEU A 69 6.59 -18.12 -46.15
N LYS A 70 7.39 -19.15 -46.43
CA LYS A 70 8.75 -18.98 -46.99
C LYS A 70 8.73 -18.28 -48.35
N ASN A 71 7.71 -18.56 -49.17
CA ASN A 71 7.54 -18.02 -50.52
C ASN A 71 6.89 -16.62 -50.56
N LEU A 72 6.54 -16.03 -49.42
CA LEU A 72 5.97 -14.67 -49.38
C LEU A 72 7.04 -13.60 -49.62
N THR A 73 6.65 -12.52 -50.28
CA THR A 73 7.48 -11.31 -50.40
C THR A 73 7.75 -10.69 -49.03
N ASN A 74 8.91 -10.05 -48.87
CA ASN A 74 9.32 -9.40 -47.61
C ASN A 74 8.26 -8.39 -47.10
N LYS A 75 7.58 -7.67 -48.00
CA LYS A 75 6.49 -6.75 -47.66
C LYS A 75 5.30 -7.47 -47.02
N ARG A 76 4.89 -8.63 -47.57
CA ARG A 76 3.79 -9.44 -47.03
C ARG A 76 4.16 -10.06 -45.68
N LYS A 77 5.38 -10.57 -45.52
CA LYS A 77 5.89 -11.08 -44.22
C LYS A 77 5.86 -10.00 -43.14
N LYS A 78 6.35 -8.80 -43.45
CA LYS A 78 6.33 -7.65 -42.52
C LYS A 78 4.91 -7.24 -42.14
N ASN A 79 3.99 -7.17 -43.10
CA ASN A 79 2.58 -6.85 -42.81
C ASN A 79 1.92 -7.93 -41.94
N LEU A 80 2.15 -9.21 -42.22
CA LEU A 80 1.62 -10.31 -41.41
C LEU A 80 2.14 -10.23 -39.97
N ARG A 81 3.46 -10.05 -39.80
CA ARG A 81 4.07 -9.86 -38.48
C ARG A 81 3.43 -8.71 -37.71
N ASN A 82 3.28 -7.56 -38.35
CA ASN A 82 2.67 -6.38 -37.71
C ASN A 82 1.20 -6.63 -37.31
N ASN A 83 0.44 -7.37 -38.11
CA ASN A 83 -0.94 -7.74 -37.78
C ASN A 83 -1.01 -8.69 -36.58
N ILE A 84 -0.09 -9.66 -36.49
CA ILE A 84 0.02 -10.56 -35.34
C ILE A 84 0.40 -9.78 -34.10
N LEU A 85 1.43 -8.92 -34.15
CA LEU A 85 1.82 -8.09 -33.02
C LEU A 85 0.70 -7.17 -32.53
N LYS A 86 -0.07 -6.59 -33.45
CA LYS A 86 -1.24 -5.78 -33.10
C LYS A 86 -2.29 -6.62 -32.37
N SER A 87 -2.48 -7.87 -32.78
CA SER A 87 -3.39 -8.82 -32.13
C SER A 87 -2.87 -9.25 -30.76
N ASN A 88 -1.57 -9.53 -30.62
CA ASN A 88 -0.91 -9.85 -29.34
C ASN A 88 -1.06 -8.69 -28.36
N LYS A 89 -0.84 -7.44 -28.81
CA LYS A 89 -1.04 -6.25 -27.95
C LYS A 89 -2.49 -6.16 -27.44
N LYS A 90 -3.48 -6.44 -28.29
CA LYS A 90 -4.89 -6.49 -27.88
C LYS A 90 -5.14 -7.59 -26.85
N LEU A 91 -4.55 -8.78 -27.05
CA LEU A 91 -4.67 -9.89 -26.11
C LEU A 91 -4.04 -9.57 -24.75
N LEU A 92 -2.84 -8.98 -24.74
CA LEU A 92 -2.16 -8.54 -23.52
C LEU A 92 -2.98 -7.50 -22.75
N ASN A 93 -3.55 -6.51 -23.46
CA ASN A 93 -4.43 -5.54 -22.83
C ASN A 93 -5.67 -6.20 -22.21
N ASN A 94 -6.33 -7.10 -22.94
CA ASN A 94 -7.50 -7.82 -22.42
C ASN A 94 -7.15 -8.66 -21.17
N LEU A 95 -5.98 -9.31 -21.18
CA LEU A 95 -5.48 -10.07 -20.03
C LEU A 95 -5.21 -9.15 -18.84
N ARG A 96 -4.54 -8.02 -19.08
CA ARG A 96 -4.28 -7.00 -18.06
C ARG A 96 -5.58 -6.49 -17.43
N ASP A 97 -6.57 -6.11 -18.24
CA ASP A 97 -7.85 -5.62 -17.76
C ASP A 97 -8.60 -6.69 -16.95
N PHE A 98 -8.51 -7.97 -17.37
CA PHE A 98 -9.09 -9.08 -16.63
C PHE A 98 -8.42 -9.25 -15.27
N LEU A 99 -7.09 -9.24 -15.22
CA LEU A 99 -6.33 -9.38 -13.98
C LEU A 99 -6.52 -8.18 -13.05
N GLU A 100 -6.60 -6.96 -13.60
CA GLU A 100 -6.93 -5.74 -12.84
C GLU A 100 -8.29 -5.85 -12.17
N ARG A 101 -9.33 -6.28 -12.90
CA ARG A 101 -10.66 -6.54 -12.32
C ARG A 101 -10.62 -7.63 -11.26
N TYR A 102 -9.93 -8.75 -11.54
CA TYR A 102 -9.79 -9.82 -10.57
C TYR A 102 -9.11 -9.35 -9.28
N ARG A 103 -8.03 -8.56 -9.38
CA ARG A 103 -7.34 -7.99 -8.21
C ARG A 103 -8.27 -7.07 -7.41
N LYS A 104 -9.02 -6.23 -8.11
CA LYS A 104 -9.99 -5.34 -7.48
C LYS A 104 -11.05 -6.14 -6.70
N ASP A 105 -11.73 -7.06 -7.37
CA ASP A 105 -12.86 -7.80 -6.80
C ASP A 105 -12.43 -8.76 -5.67
N ARG A 106 -11.22 -9.34 -5.76
CA ARG A 106 -10.78 -10.40 -4.84
C ARG A 106 -9.85 -9.93 -3.72
N PHE A 107 -9.19 -8.78 -3.87
CA PHE A 107 -8.23 -8.28 -2.89
C PHE A 107 -8.60 -6.88 -2.41
N GLN A 108 -8.70 -5.90 -3.31
CA GLN A 108 -8.88 -4.49 -2.91
C GLN A 108 -10.24 -4.22 -2.29
N ASP A 109 -11.32 -4.66 -2.93
CA ASP A 109 -12.69 -4.40 -2.49
C ASP A 109 -13.00 -5.09 -1.14
N PRO A 110 -12.63 -6.37 -0.91
CA PRO A 110 -12.80 -6.99 0.40
C PRO A 110 -12.07 -6.26 1.53
N ILE A 111 -10.81 -5.85 1.30
CA ILE A 111 -10.05 -5.13 2.33
C ILE A 111 -10.72 -3.81 2.63
N THR A 112 -10.99 -3.00 1.61
CA THR A 112 -11.62 -1.67 1.75
C THR A 112 -12.97 -1.78 2.47
N ARG A 113 -13.84 -2.72 2.06
CA ARG A 113 -15.12 -2.96 2.70
C ARG A 113 -14.97 -3.35 4.17
N ASN A 114 -14.05 -4.26 4.49
CA ASN A 114 -13.81 -4.63 5.88
C ASN A 114 -13.32 -3.43 6.70
N THR A 115 -12.37 -2.65 6.17
CA THR A 115 -11.87 -1.44 6.85
C THR A 115 -12.98 -0.42 7.14
N SER A 116 -14.05 -0.37 6.33
CA SER A 116 -15.17 0.55 6.58
C SER A 116 -16.03 0.19 7.79
N ILE A 117 -15.97 -1.05 8.26
CA ILE A 117 -16.80 -1.56 9.36
C ILE A 117 -15.98 -1.96 10.59
N LEU A 118 -14.64 -1.86 10.52
CA LEU A 118 -13.77 -2.17 11.65
C LEU A 118 -14.00 -1.18 12.81
N PRO A 119 -14.09 -1.68 14.06
CA PRO A 119 -14.00 -0.86 15.26
C PRO A 119 -12.70 -0.03 15.30
N LYS A 120 -12.70 1.03 16.11
CA LYS A 120 -11.56 1.97 16.24
C LYS A 120 -10.27 1.23 16.61
N ASP A 121 -10.33 0.36 17.62
CA ASP A 121 -9.19 -0.44 18.08
C ASP A 121 -8.66 -1.41 17.02
N GLU A 122 -9.55 -2.06 16.25
CA GLU A 122 -9.14 -2.92 15.14
C GLU A 122 -8.49 -2.13 13.99
N LEU A 123 -8.98 -0.92 13.69
CA LEU A 123 -8.33 -0.01 12.74
C LEU A 123 -6.91 0.37 13.19
N ALA A 124 -6.71 0.62 14.49
CA ALA A 124 -5.39 0.88 15.04
C ALA A 124 -4.45 -0.31 14.84
N ASN A 125 -4.92 -1.51 15.16
CA ASN A 125 -4.15 -2.75 15.03
C ASN A 125 -3.80 -3.06 13.57
N MET A 126 -4.73 -2.80 12.64
CA MET A 126 -4.47 -2.95 11.21
C MET A 126 -3.38 -1.98 10.74
N ALA A 127 -3.46 -0.70 11.12
CA ALA A 127 -2.45 0.30 10.78
C ALA A 127 -1.07 -0.08 11.35
N GLU A 128 -1.00 -0.50 12.61
CA GLU A 128 0.24 -1.00 13.21
C GLU A 128 0.82 -2.18 12.43
N SER A 129 -0.02 -3.16 12.11
CA SER A 129 0.40 -4.39 11.44
C SER A 129 0.99 -4.11 10.06
N LEU A 130 0.42 -3.18 9.30
CA LEU A 130 0.93 -2.78 7.98
C LEU A 130 2.31 -2.10 8.06
N VAL A 131 2.51 -1.24 9.07
CA VAL A 131 3.81 -0.61 9.32
C VAL A 131 4.83 -1.66 9.75
N ASN A 132 4.44 -2.56 10.66
CA ASN A 132 5.31 -3.63 11.14
C ASN A 132 5.71 -4.60 10.02
N LEU A 133 4.77 -4.95 9.12
CA LEU A 133 5.04 -5.79 7.96
C LEU A 133 6.09 -5.14 7.05
N THR A 134 6.00 -3.82 6.86
CA THR A 134 6.98 -3.05 6.10
C THR A 134 8.37 -3.12 6.75
N SER A 135 8.47 -2.81 8.04
CA SER A 135 9.73 -2.91 8.80
C SER A 135 10.31 -4.33 8.75
N PHE A 136 9.47 -5.35 8.92
CA PHE A 136 9.89 -6.74 8.87
C PHE A 136 10.45 -7.12 7.49
N LYS A 137 9.74 -6.82 6.39
CA LYS A 137 10.22 -7.09 5.02
C LYS A 137 11.61 -6.49 4.81
N ARG A 138 11.84 -5.25 5.27
CA ARG A 138 13.14 -4.58 5.10
C ARG A 138 14.26 -5.26 5.87
N ARG A 139 14.00 -5.64 7.12
CA ARG A 139 14.96 -6.34 7.98
C ARG A 139 15.41 -7.68 7.40
N VAL A 140 14.48 -8.46 6.84
CA VAL A 140 14.80 -9.79 6.28
C VAL A 140 15.36 -9.72 4.86
N SER A 141 15.07 -8.66 4.10
CA SER A 141 15.49 -8.54 2.69
C SER A 141 16.85 -7.83 2.49
N PHE A 142 17.60 -7.56 3.57
CA PHE A 142 18.87 -6.80 3.55
C PHE A 142 18.79 -5.43 2.83
N THR A 143 17.60 -4.85 2.73
CA THR A 143 17.38 -3.50 2.18
C THR A 143 17.40 -2.47 3.31
N LYS A 144 17.82 -1.22 3.02
CA LYS A 144 17.90 -0.15 4.02
C LYS A 144 16.58 0.02 4.77
N GLU A 145 16.60 -0.22 6.08
CA GLU A 145 15.46 -0.02 6.97
C GLU A 145 15.27 1.50 7.13
N THR A 146 14.22 2.06 6.50
CA THR A 146 13.86 3.48 6.68
C THR A 146 12.74 3.67 7.71
N VAL A 147 12.15 2.57 8.18
CA VAL A 147 11.13 2.51 9.22
C VAL A 147 11.57 1.45 10.23
N GLY A 148 11.93 1.89 11.44
CA GLY A 148 12.43 1.01 12.49
C GLY A 148 12.09 1.56 13.87
N GLY A 149 12.11 0.67 14.87
CA GLY A 149 11.72 1.01 16.23
C GLY A 149 10.24 0.76 16.52
N PRO A 150 9.76 1.14 17.71
CA PRO A 150 8.39 0.95 18.13
C PRO A 150 7.42 1.82 17.33
N ILE A 151 6.23 1.27 17.08
CA ILE A 151 5.20 1.92 16.28
C ILE A 151 4.19 2.58 17.23
N ASP A 152 4.02 3.89 17.05
CA ASP A 152 3.00 4.66 17.74
C ASP A 152 1.78 4.83 16.82
N VAL A 153 0.59 4.64 17.38
CA VAL A 153 -0.68 4.70 16.66
C VAL A 153 -1.63 5.65 17.35
N ALA A 154 -2.16 6.60 16.58
CA ALA A 154 -3.21 7.51 17.02
C ALA A 154 -4.45 7.35 16.14
N ILE A 155 -5.60 7.64 16.74
CA ILE A 155 -6.89 7.75 16.06
C ILE A 155 -7.40 9.15 16.21
N ILE A 156 -7.99 9.67 15.14
CA ILE A 156 -8.73 10.94 15.16
C ILE A 156 -10.18 10.63 14.81
N THR A 157 -11.10 10.99 15.70
CA THR A 157 -12.54 10.88 15.43
C THR A 157 -13.26 12.21 15.64
N LYS A 158 -14.45 12.35 15.06
CA LYS A 158 -15.27 13.56 15.25
C LYS A 158 -15.71 13.76 16.71
N GLY A 159 -15.94 12.68 17.45
CA GLY A 159 -16.42 12.73 18.84
C GLY A 159 -15.30 12.94 19.85
N ASP A 160 -14.23 12.17 19.72
CA ASP A 160 -13.19 12.12 20.75
C ASP A 160 -11.94 12.96 20.41
N GLY A 161 -11.89 13.54 19.22
CA GLY A 161 -10.69 14.22 18.73
C GLY A 161 -9.52 13.25 18.55
N PHE A 162 -8.30 13.74 18.83
CA PHE A 162 -7.06 12.98 18.69
C PHE A 162 -6.76 12.15 19.95
N ILE A 163 -6.55 10.85 19.78
CA ILE A 163 -6.23 9.90 20.87
C ILE A 163 -5.06 9.02 20.45
N TRP A 164 -4.06 8.88 21.33
CA TRP A 164 -3.04 7.83 21.20
C TRP A 164 -3.63 6.48 21.65
N ILE A 165 -3.75 5.53 20.74
CA ILE A 165 -4.16 4.14 21.05
C ILE A 165 -2.97 3.32 21.50
N LYS A 166 -1.83 3.54 20.87
CA LYS A 166 -0.56 2.91 21.23
C LYS A 166 0.55 3.95 21.17
N ARG A 167 1.29 4.08 22.25
CA ARG A 167 2.43 5.00 22.30
C ARG A 167 3.53 4.39 23.12
N LYS A 168 4.75 4.41 22.58
CA LYS A 168 5.94 4.06 23.34
C LYS A 168 6.11 5.12 24.42
N HIS A 169 5.93 4.70 25.67
CA HIS A 169 6.36 5.50 26.80
C HIS A 169 7.88 5.34 26.97
N TYR A 170 8.55 6.40 27.42
CA TYR A 170 9.99 6.35 27.71
C TYR A 170 10.32 5.21 28.69
N PHE A 171 9.41 4.94 29.62
CA PHE A 171 9.41 3.78 30.50
C PHE A 171 7.98 3.38 30.88
N ASP A 172 7.79 2.11 31.26
CA ASP A 172 6.51 1.63 31.80
C ASP A 172 6.33 2.16 33.24
N PRO A 173 5.20 2.82 33.56
CA PRO A 173 4.88 3.25 34.91
C PRO A 173 4.96 2.15 35.96
N ILE A 174 4.60 0.91 35.62
CA ILE A 174 4.57 -0.24 36.53
C ILE A 174 5.98 -0.57 37.06
N TYR A 175 7.01 -0.38 36.24
CA TYR A 175 8.40 -0.61 36.66
C TYR A 175 9.05 0.64 37.28
N ASN A 176 8.40 1.80 37.21
CA ASN A 176 8.99 3.10 37.57
C ASN A 176 8.08 3.92 38.51
N HIS A 177 7.44 3.24 39.47
CA HIS A 177 6.53 3.87 40.45
C HIS A 177 7.15 5.07 41.18
N HIS A 178 8.47 5.04 41.41
CA HIS A 178 9.21 6.12 42.08
C HIS A 178 9.13 7.45 41.33
N TYR A 179 9.12 7.43 39.99
CA TYR A 179 9.01 8.63 39.17
C TYR A 179 7.63 9.29 39.37
N PHE A 180 6.55 8.53 39.27
CA PHE A 180 5.19 9.07 39.43
C PHE A 180 4.93 9.58 40.85
N ARG A 181 5.43 8.86 41.85
CA ARG A 181 5.37 9.30 43.25
C ARG A 181 6.05 10.67 43.40
N LYS A 182 7.27 10.86 42.87
CA LYS A 182 7.99 12.13 43.01
C LYS A 182 7.33 13.33 42.32
N TYR A 183 6.65 13.14 41.19
CA TYR A 183 6.18 14.24 40.34
C TYR A 183 4.66 14.47 40.31
N TYR A 184 3.83 13.53 40.80
CA TYR A 184 2.35 13.65 40.77
C TYR A 184 1.68 13.78 42.15
N HIS A 185 2.42 14.12 43.21
CA HIS A 185 1.90 14.23 44.57
C HIS A 185 0.90 15.39 44.83
N GLY A 186 0.53 16.22 43.83
CA GLY A 186 -0.23 17.47 44.06
C GLY A 186 -1.65 17.57 43.47
N VAL A 187 -2.19 16.55 42.79
CA VAL A 187 -3.46 16.71 42.03
C VAL A 187 -4.68 16.10 42.74
N ILE A 188 -4.50 15.36 43.85
CA ILE A 188 -5.62 14.63 44.50
C ILE A 188 -6.11 15.33 45.79
N GLU A 189 -5.42 16.34 46.32
CA GLU A 189 -5.83 17.00 47.59
C GLU A 189 -6.86 18.14 47.42
N GLY A 190 -7.35 18.41 46.21
CA GLY A 190 -8.27 19.55 45.95
C GLY A 190 -9.75 19.20 45.82
N GLY A 191 -10.15 17.93 45.93
CA GLY A 191 -11.44 17.46 45.41
C GLY A 191 -12.37 16.76 46.37
N GLU A 192 -12.17 16.81 47.69
CA GLU A 192 -13.13 16.23 48.64
C GLU A 192 -12.92 16.81 50.05
N LYS A 193 -13.69 17.85 50.41
CA LYS A 193 -14.14 18.09 51.80
C LYS A 193 -15.45 18.90 51.80
N ASN A 194 -16.52 18.12 51.79
CA ASN A 194 -17.72 18.20 52.62
C ASN A 194 -18.60 19.47 52.57
N GLU A 195 -19.73 19.30 51.87
CA GLU A 195 -21.05 19.67 52.38
C GLU A 195 -21.20 19.25 53.86
N LYS A 196 -21.52 20.22 54.72
CA LYS A 196 -22.48 20.17 55.85
C LYS A 196 -22.25 21.37 56.76
N GLU A 197 -23.03 22.43 56.53
CA GLU A 197 -23.95 23.07 57.50
C GLU A 197 -24.81 24.10 56.77
#